data_AF-A0A147GSD3-F1
#
_entry.id   AF-A0A147GSD3-F1
#
_cell.length_a   1.000
_cell.length_b   1.000
_cell.length_c   1.000
_cell.angle_alpha   90.00
_cell.angle_beta   90.00
_cell.angle_gamma   90.00
#
_symmetry.space_group_name_H-M   'P 1'
#
loop_
_entity.id
_entity.type
_entity.pdbx_description
1 polymer ?
#
loop_
_entity_poly.entity_id
_entity_poly.type
_entity_poly.pdbx_seq_one_letter_code
_entity_poly.pdbx_strand_id
1 'polypeptide(L)' 'MQARAQAAGVALRAPPPEPTTCCGRGCNGCVWDGFYAAADWWMEDAQEALTAAGAAHEAQRR' A
#
# COMPACT_ATOMS: atom_id res chain seq x y z
N MET A 1 5.01 3.13 -5.31
CA MET A 1 5.67 2.37 -4.23
C MET A 1 6.13 0.99 -4.66
N GLN A 2 5.30 0.18 -5.32
CA GLN A 2 5.65 -1.20 -5.73
C GLN A 2 6.97 -1.32 -6.51
N ALA A 3 7.18 -0.50 -7.54
CA ALA A 3 8.41 -0.55 -8.35
C ALA A 3 9.66 -0.18 -7.53
N ARG A 4 9.56 0.75 -6.57
CA ARG A 4 10.65 1.11 -5.67
C ARG A 4 10.99 -0.01 -4.70
N ALA A 5 9.97 -0.71 -4.20
CA ALA A 5 10.16 -1.85 -3.31
C ALA A 5 10.83 -3.01 -4.01
N GLN A 6 10.43 -3.32 -5.26
CA GLN A 6 11.11 -4.34 -6.05
C GLN A 6 12.57 -3.98 -6.32
N ALA A 7 12.88 -2.72 -6.64
CA ALA A 7 14.26 -2.27 -6.80
C ALA A 7 15.08 -2.37 -5.50
N ALA A 8 14.44 -2.24 -4.34
CA ALA A 8 15.06 -2.40 -3.03
C ALA A 8 15.04 -3.86 -2.50
N GLY A 9 14.50 -4.82 -3.26
CA GLY A 9 14.35 -6.21 -2.82
C GLY A 9 13.33 -6.43 -1.69
N VAL A 10 12.43 -5.46 -1.48
CA VAL A 10 11.41 -5.48 -0.42
C VAL A 10 10.11 -6.06 -0.96
N ALA A 11 9.62 -7.12 -0.32
CA ALA A 11 8.31 -7.68 -0.61
C ALA A 11 7.22 -6.84 0.08
N LEU A 12 6.44 -6.09 -0.70
CA LEU A 12 5.23 -5.42 -0.21
C LEU A 12 4.00 -6.32 -0.36
N ARG A 13 3.01 -6.14 0.52
CA ARG A 13 1.67 -6.71 0.31
C ARG A 13 1.09 -6.25 -1.03
N ALA A 14 0.23 -7.08 -1.62
CA ALA A 14 -0.52 -6.69 -2.81
C ALA A 14 -1.43 -5.49 -2.49
N PRO A 15 -1.56 -4.51 -3.41
CA PRO A 15 -2.47 -3.39 -3.23
C PRO A 15 -3.93 -3.89 -3.22
N PRO A 16 -4.84 -3.16 -2.55
CA PRO A 16 -6.25 -3.51 -2.57
C PRO A 16 -6.80 -3.48 -4.01
N PRO A 17 -7.65 -4.46 -4.40
CA PRO A 17 -8.24 -4.49 -5.73
C PRO A 17 -9.25 -3.35 -5.91
N GLU A 18 -9.28 -2.75 -7.10
CA GLU A 18 -10.25 -1.72 -7.43
C GLU A 18 -11.68 -2.29 -7.41
N PRO A 19 -12.64 -1.62 -6.76
CA PRO A 19 -14.01 -2.09 -6.73
C PRO A 19 -14.66 -1.92 -8.11
N THR A 20 -15.40 -2.93 -8.55
CA THR A 20 -16.00 -2.96 -9.89
C THR A 20 -17.41 -2.38 -9.95
N THR A 21 -18.08 -2.21 -8.80
CA THR A 21 -19.48 -1.77 -8.77
C THR A 21 -19.76 -0.89 -7.56
N CYS A 22 -20.15 0.37 -7.79
CA CYS A 22 -20.73 1.21 -6.76
C CYS A 22 -22.25 1.13 -6.83
N CYS A 23 -22.91 0.70 -5.76
CA CYS A 23 -24.37 0.60 -5.76
C CYS A 23 -25.06 1.97 -5.75
N GLY A 24 -24.34 3.06 -5.44
CA GLY A 24 -24.79 4.47 -5.49
C GLY A 24 -25.99 4.81 -4.59
N ARG A 25 -26.59 3.81 -3.95
CA ARG A 25 -27.83 3.90 -3.17
C ARG A 25 -27.59 4.27 -1.70
N GLY A 26 -26.33 4.42 -1.29
CA GLY A 26 -25.96 4.92 0.04
C GLY A 26 -26.34 4.00 1.21
N CYS A 27 -26.75 2.76 0.94
CA CYS A 27 -27.34 1.91 1.98
C CYS A 27 -26.35 1.46 3.06
N ASN A 28 -25.04 1.46 2.78
CA ASN A 28 -23.97 1.08 3.74
C ASN A 28 -22.62 1.81 3.47
N GLY A 29 -22.65 3.01 2.89
CA GLY A 29 -21.46 3.72 2.42
C GLY A 29 -21.03 3.32 1.01
N CYS A 30 -20.17 4.12 0.38
CA CYS A 30 -19.67 3.86 -0.96
C CYS A 30 -18.56 2.79 -0.87
N VAL A 31 -18.56 1.79 -1.76
CA VAL A 31 -17.46 0.80 -1.82
C VAL A 31 -16.10 1.47 -2.03
N TRP A 32 -16.11 2.64 -2.69
CA TRP A 32 -14.93 3.47 -2.90
C TRP A 32 -14.38 4.02 -1.58
N ASP A 33 -15.20 4.31 -0.58
CA ASP A 33 -14.73 4.80 0.73
C ASP A 33 -13.87 3.71 1.42
N GLY A 34 -14.34 2.46 1.38
CA GLY A 34 -13.60 1.32 1.89
C GLY A 34 -12.32 1.04 1.10
N PHE A 35 -12.38 1.17 -0.23
CA PHE A 35 -11.21 1.05 -1.09
C PHE A 35 -10.16 2.13 -0.79
N TYR A 36 -10.56 3.40 -0.69
CA TYR A 36 -9.64 4.49 -0.41
C TYR A 36 -9.03 4.37 0.98
N ALA A 37 -9.82 4.00 2.00
CA ALA A 37 -9.28 3.70 3.31
C ALA A 37 -8.23 2.58 3.23
N ALA A 38 -8.57 1.44 2.61
CA ALA A 38 -7.62 0.32 2.46
C ALA A 38 -6.37 0.70 1.66
N ALA A 39 -6.51 1.55 0.64
CA ALA A 39 -5.39 2.04 -0.17
C ALA A 39 -4.48 2.96 0.64
N ASP A 40 -5.04 3.82 1.49
CA ASP A 40 -4.29 4.70 2.38
C ASP A 40 -3.44 3.88 3.37
N TRP A 41 -4.07 2.95 4.08
CA TRP A 41 -3.36 2.01 4.97
C TRP A 41 -2.26 1.22 4.26
N TRP A 42 -2.49 0.80 3.01
CA TRP A 42 -1.48 0.11 2.22
C TRP A 42 -0.30 1.02 1.87
N MET A 43 -0.56 2.29 1.54
CA MET A 43 0.50 3.25 1.24
C MET A 43 1.36 3.58 2.46
N GLU A 44 0.76 3.67 3.65
CA GLU A 44 1.49 3.88 4.90
C GLU A 44 2.42 2.69 5.19
N ASP A 45 1.88 1.47 5.18
CA ASP A 45 2.63 0.22 5.38
C ASP A 45 3.78 0.07 4.36
N ALA A 46 3.52 0.42 3.09
CA ALA A 46 4.53 0.38 2.05
C ALA A 46 5.67 1.40 2.27
N GLN A 47 5.36 2.58 2.81
CA GLN A 47 6.35 3.60 3.12
C GLN A 47 7.21 3.18 4.31
N GLU A 48 6.60 2.59 5.35
CA GLU A 48 7.32 2.08 6.51
C GLU A 48 8.29 0.97 6.10
N ALA A 49 7.82 -0.02 5.32
CA ALA A 49 8.64 -1.12 4.83
C ALA A 49 9.82 -0.63 3.97
N LEU A 50 9.58 0.36 3.09
CA LEU A 50 10.64 0.96 2.28
C LEU A 50 11.66 1.73 3.11
N THR A 51 11.21 2.46 4.12
CA THR A 51 12.09 3.22 5.02
C THR A 51 12.98 2.28 5.83
N ALA A 52 12.39 1.23 6.41
CA ALA A 52 13.12 0.20 7.15
C ALA A 52 14.16 -0.50 6.26
N ALA A 53 13.81 -0.83 5.02
CA ALA A 53 14.72 -1.46 4.08
C ALA A 53 15.88 -0.55 3.66
N GLY A 54 15.61 0.75 3.46
CA GLY A 54 16.66 1.74 3.20
C GLY A 54 17.66 1.84 4.35
N ALA A 55 17.17 1.85 5.59
CA ALA A 55 18.01 1.86 6.80
C ALA A 55 18.84 0.58 6.94
N ALA A 56 18.24 -0.60 6.71
CA ALA A 56 18.93 -1.88 6.73
C ALA A 56 20.05 -1.94 5.67
N HIS A 57 19.78 -1.43 4.47
CA HIS A 57 20.76 -1.39 3.38
C HIS A 57 21.91 -0.39 3.65
N GLU A 58 21.69 0.70 4.39
CA GLU A 58 22.77 1.57 4.86
C GLU A 58 23.63 0.89 5.94
N ALA A 59 23.00 0.26 6.93
CA ALA A 59 23.70 -0.45 8.00
C ALA A 59 24.63 -1.56 7.47
N GLN A 60 24.18 -2.30 6.45
CA GLN A 60 24.97 -3.37 5.80
C GLN A 60 26.23 -2.84 5.07
N ARG A 61 26.29 -1.55 4.74
CA ARG A 61 27.39 -0.94 3.97
C ARG A 61 28.44 -0.24 4.84
N ARG A 62 28.23 -0.18 6.16
CA ARG A 62 29.19 0.37 7.13
C ARG A 62 30.00 -0.74 7.77
#